data_AF-A0A9E4FQE7-F1
#
_entry.id   AF-A0A9E4FQE7-F1
#
_cell.length_a   1.000
_cell.length_b   1.000
_cell.length_c   1.000
_cell.angle_alpha   90.00
_cell.angle_beta   90.00
_cell.angle_gamma   90.00
#
_symmetry.space_group_name_H-M   'P 1'
#
loop_
_entity.id
_entity.type
_entity.pdbx_description
1 polymer ?
#
loop_
_entity_poly.entity_id
_entity_poly.type
_entity_poly.pdbx_seq_one_letter_code
_entity_poly.pdbx_strand_id
1 'polypeptide(L)' 'MADLTEEEVRTLGKAAGLDIADKDLAEVSYSLNALLEALDEIEVPGLEDVEPLSVRPPKDLSLPAN' A
#
# COMPACT_ATOMS: atom_id res chain seq x y z
N MET A 1 4.72 -4.65 -11.93
CA MET A 1 4.79 -3.29 -11.32
C MET A 1 6.24 -2.86 -11.23
N ALA A 2 6.54 -1.56 -11.11
CA ALA A 2 7.92 -1.10 -10.95
C ALA A 2 8.36 -1.19 -9.47
N ASP A 3 9.63 -1.54 -9.23
CA ASP A 3 10.21 -1.59 -7.89
C ASP A 3 10.22 -0.22 -7.22
N LEU A 4 9.94 -0.20 -5.91
CA LEU A 4 10.04 0.98 -5.07
C LEU A 4 11.48 1.21 -4.62
N THR A 5 11.87 2.48 -4.64
CA THR A 5 13.11 2.96 -4.04
C THR A 5 12.96 3.15 -2.52
N GLU A 6 14.07 3.15 -1.79
CA GLU A 6 14.07 3.39 -0.34
C GLU A 6 13.45 4.75 0.05
N GLU A 7 13.58 5.77 -0.80
CA GLU A 7 12.96 7.09 -0.58
C GLU A 7 11.43 7.02 -0.69
N GLU A 8 10.93 6.27 -1.67
CA GLU A 8 9.49 6.04 -1.85
C GLU A 8 8.92 5.22 -0.69
N VAL A 9 9.62 4.17 -0.26
CA VAL A 9 9.25 3.35 0.90
C VAL A 9 9.18 4.20 2.18
N ARG A 10 10.15 5.09 2.40
CA ARG A 10 10.12 6.03 3.53
C ARG A 10 8.92 6.97 3.45
N THR A 11 8.59 7.45 2.27
CA THR A 11 7.45 8.35 2.05
C THR A 11 6.12 7.64 2.30
N LEU A 12 5.99 6.39 1.83
CA LEU A 12 4.83 5.54 2.09
C LEU A 12 4.67 5.22 3.58
N GLY A 13 5.76 4.91 4.28
CA GLY A 13 5.75 4.74 5.73
C GLY A 13 5.16 5.96 6.44
N LYS A 14 5.66 7.16 6.10
CA LYS A 14 5.14 8.41 6.67
C LYS A 14 3.66 8.64 6.36
N ALA A 15 3.23 8.34 5.14
CA ALA A 15 1.81 8.44 4.77
C ALA A 15 0.92 7.48 5.57
N ALA A 16 1.44 6.31 5.94
CA ALA A 16 0.79 5.34 6.82
C ALA A 16 0.91 5.68 8.32
N GLY A 17 1.58 6.78 8.67
CA GLY A 17 1.84 7.16 10.07
C GLY A 17 2.92 6.32 10.76
N LEU A 18 3.77 5.64 9.98
CA LEU A 18 4.87 4.80 10.46
C LEU A 18 6.21 5.50 10.18
N ASP A 19 7.08 5.58 11.19
CA ASP A 19 8.45 6.04 11.00
C ASP A 19 9.38 4.83 10.90
N ILE A 20 9.88 4.57 9.68
CA ILE A 20 10.76 3.44 9.38
C ILE A 20 12.19 3.88 9.67
N ALA A 21 12.87 3.17 10.57
CA ALA A 21 14.26 3.47 10.89
C ALA A 21 15.19 3.12 9.72
N ASP A 22 16.24 3.91 9.52
CA ASP A 22 17.17 3.76 8.38
C ASP A 22 17.78 2.35 8.29
N LYS A 23 18.07 1.72 9.43
CA LYS A 23 18.61 0.35 9.49
C LYS A 23 17.67 -0.72 8.94
N ASP A 24 16.37 -0.45 8.95
CA ASP A 24 15.31 -1.38 8.55
C ASP A 24 14.81 -1.08 7.13
N LEU A 25 15.20 0.06 6.54
CA LEU A 25 14.66 0.57 5.29
C LEU A 25 14.94 -0.34 4.09
N ALA A 26 16.15 -0.91 4.02
CA ALA A 26 16.52 -1.84 2.96
C ALA A 26 15.66 -3.12 3.03
N GLU A 27 15.50 -3.70 4.22
CA GLU A 27 14.70 -4.92 4.41
C GLU A 27 13.22 -4.69 4.08
N VAL A 28 12.65 -3.59 4.54
CA VAL A 28 11.26 -3.22 4.23
C VAL A 28 11.08 -3.02 2.72
N SER A 29 12.05 -2.39 2.05
CA SER A 29 12.00 -2.19 0.60
C SER A 29 12.03 -3.52 -0.16
N TYR A 30 12.90 -4.46 0.22
CA TYR A 30 12.91 -5.80 -0.37
C TYR A 30 11.59 -6.54 -0.15
N SER A 31 11.05 -6.49 1.07
CA SER A 31 9.77 -7.14 1.38
C SER A 31 8.62 -6.56 0.58
N LEU A 32 8.57 -5.23 0.39
CA LEU A 32 7.53 -4.58 -0.40
C LEU A 32 7.66 -4.89 -1.88
N ASN A 33 8.87 -4.87 -2.44
CA ASN A 33 9.09 -5.17 -3.85
C ASN A 33 8.79 -6.64 -4.16
N ALA A 34 9.14 -7.58 -3.28
CA ALA A 34 8.76 -8.98 -3.43
C ALA A 34 7.23 -9.18 -3.39
N LEU A 35 6.52 -8.40 -2.55
CA LEU A 35 5.06 -8.42 -2.54
C LEU A 35 4.47 -7.85 -3.84
N LEU A 36 5.03 -6.75 -4.35
CA LEU A 36 4.60 -6.16 -5.63
C LEU A 36 4.81 -7.12 -6.80
N GLU A 37 5.93 -7.84 -6.83
CA GLU A 37 6.20 -8.89 -7.82
C GLU A 37 5.15 -10.01 -7.74
N ALA A 38 4.88 -10.51 -6.52
CA ALA A 38 3.85 -11.53 -6.33
C ALA A 38 2.44 -11.08 -6.73
N LEU A 39 2.12 -9.78 -6.56
CA LEU A 39 0.84 -9.21 -7.00
C LEU A 39 0.77 -9.04 -8.52
N ASP A 40 1.89 -8.77 -9.19
CA ASP A 40 1.95 -8.61 -10.66
C ASP A 40 1.64 -9.92 -11.39
N GLU A 41 1.89 -11.06 -10.74
CA GLU A 41 1.55 -12.39 -11.26
C GLU A 41 0.05 -12.73 -11.12
N ILE A 42 -0.72 -11.93 -10.39
CA ILE A 42 -2.16 -12.20 -10.17
C ILE A 42 -2.97 -11.66 -11.33
N GLU A 43 -3.41 -12.57 -12.21
CA GLU A 43 -4.46 -12.28 -13.19
C GLU A 43 -5.83 -12.28 -12.51
N VAL A 44 -6.56 -11.16 -12.59
CA VAL A 44 -7.94 -11.04 -12.10
C VAL A 44 -8.92 -11.09 -13.28
N PRO A 45 -9.46 -12.27 -13.63
CA PRO A 45 -10.37 -12.40 -14.77
C PRO A 45 -11.65 -11.58 -14.53
N GLY A 46 -12.09 -10.84 -15.55
CA GLY A 46 -13.28 -9.98 -15.49
C GLY A 46 -13.05 -8.62 -14.84
N LEU A 47 -11.80 -8.23 -14.54
CA LEU A 47 -11.48 -6.89 -14.02
C LEU A 47 -11.87 -5.78 -15.01
N GLU A 48 -11.78 -6.05 -16.31
CA GLU A 48 -12.15 -5.12 -17.39
C GLU A 48 -13.67 -4.88 -17.47
N ASP A 49 -14.48 -5.80 -16.93
CA ASP A 49 -15.94 -5.79 -17.02
C ASP A 49 -16.62 -5.16 -15.79
N VAL A 50 -15.84 -4.73 -14.80
CA VAL A 50 -16.35 -4.18 -13.54
C VAL A 50 -15.97 -2.71 -13.39
N GLU A 51 -16.95 -1.88 -13.05
CA GLU A 51 -16.67 -0.48 -12.69
C GLU A 51 -16.01 -0.42 -11.29
N PRO A 52 -14.96 0.41 -11.11
CA PRO A 52 -14.33 0.57 -9.81
C PRO A 52 -15.33 1.20 -8.83
N LEU A 53 -15.53 0.54 -7.69
CA LEU A 53 -16.34 1.09 -6.62
C LEU A 53 -15.67 2.37 -6.11
N SER A 54 -16.42 3.48 -6.09
CA SER A 54 -15.95 4.71 -5.48
C SER A 54 -15.61 4.46 -4.01
N VAL A 55 -14.36 4.67 -3.63
CA VAL A 55 -13.88 4.59 -2.24
C VAL A 55 -14.53 5.74 -1.46
N ARG A 56 -15.72 5.50 -0.90
CA ARG A 56 -16.26 6.36 0.17
C ARG A 56 -15.61 5.90 1.47
N PRO A 57 -15.04 6.80 2.29
CA PRO A 57 -14.60 6.42 3.63
C PRO A 57 -15.78 5.73 4.35
N PRO A 58 -15.54 4.64 5.10
CA PRO A 58 -16.61 3.92 5.78
C PRO A 58 -17.40 4.89 6.66
N LYS A 59 -18.73 4.80 6.58
CA LYS A 59 -19.67 5.66 7.31
C LYS A 59 -19.63 5.46 8.84
N ASP A 60 -18.82 4.50 9.32
CA ASP A 60 -18.85 4.01 10.70
C ASP A 60 -17.65 4.46 11.57
N LEU A 61 -16.83 5.40 11.12
CA LEU A 61 -15.96 6.18 12.03
C LEU A 61 -16.74 7.37 12.59
N SER A 62 -17.88 7.11 13.26
CA SER A 62 -18.40 8.07 14.23
C SER A 62 -17.48 8.04 15.44
N LEU A 63 -16.52 8.96 15.52
CA LEU A 63 -15.87 9.25 16.80
C LEU A 63 -16.97 9.68 17.77
N PRO A 64 -17.20 8.96 18.90
CA PRO A 64 -18.09 9.49 19.92
C PRO A 64 -17.48 10.78 20.44
N ALA A 65 -18.20 11.88 20.29
CA ALA A 65 -17.90 13.12 20.98
C ALA A 65 -17.99 12.86 22.49
N ASN A 66 -16.85 12.90 23.18
CA ASN A 66 -16.74 13.09 24.61
C ASN A 66 -15.72 14.18 24.87
#